data_AF-A0A7K4LNB3-F1
#
_entry.id   AF-A0A7K4LNB3-F1
#
_cell.length_a   1.000
_cell.length_b   1.000
_cell.length_c   1.000
_cell.angle_alpha   90.00
_cell.angle_beta   90.00
_cell.angle_gamma   90.00
#
_symmetry.space_group_name_H-M   'P 1'
#
loop_
_entity.id
_entity.type
_entity.pdbx_description
1 polymer ?
#
loop_
_entity_poly.entity_id
_entity_poly.type
_entity_poly.pdbx_seq_one_letter_code
_entity_poly.pdbx_strand_id
1 'polypeptide(L)'
;ETCRKCQGLWKEHMNLTCEQLAEKDDIKYRTSIEEKMTAARIRKCHKCGTGLIKSEGCNRMSCRCGAQMCYLCRAAINGYDHFCQHPRSPGAPCQDCAKCSLWTDPT
;
A
#
# COMPACT_ATOMS: atom_id res chain seq x y z
N GLU A 1 -14.79 -2.15 -34.13
CA GLU A 1 -16.03 -2.93 -34.21
C GLU A 1 -16.46 -3.36 -32.81
N THR A 2 -17.74 -3.20 -32.47
CA THR A 2 -18.31 -3.54 -31.15
C THR A 2 -19.36 -4.65 -31.28
N CYS A 3 -19.50 -5.47 -30.24
CA CYS A 3 -20.50 -6.52 -30.16
C CYS A 3 -21.90 -5.91 -30.02
N ARG A 4 -22.85 -6.30 -30.87
CA ARG A 4 -24.23 -5.78 -30.80
C ARG A 4 -25.01 -6.26 -29.57
N LYS A 5 -24.59 -7.36 -28.92
CA LYS A 5 -25.28 -7.93 -27.74
C LYS A 5 -24.84 -7.27 -26.43
N CYS A 6 -23.55 -7.10 -26.21
CA CYS A 6 -23.01 -6.56 -24.94
C CYS A 6 -22.33 -5.19 -25.09
N GLN A 7 -22.27 -4.62 -26.30
CA GLN A 7 -21.59 -3.37 -26.62
C GLN A 7 -20.06 -3.35 -26.36
N GLY A 8 -19.48 -4.46 -25.89
CA GLY A 8 -18.04 -4.64 -25.73
C GLY A 8 -17.27 -4.66 -27.06
N LEU A 9 -15.95 -4.56 -26.99
CA LEU A 9 -15.10 -4.55 -28.18
C LEU A 9 -15.05 -5.95 -28.82
N TRP A 10 -15.39 -6.07 -30.11
CA TRP A 10 -15.44 -7.38 -30.79
C TRP A 10 -14.08 -8.07 -30.81
N LYS A 11 -12.99 -7.31 -30.88
CA LYS A 11 -11.62 -7.83 -30.80
C LYS A 11 -11.30 -8.55 -29.47
N GLU A 12 -12.05 -8.29 -28.39
CA GLU A 12 -11.83 -8.89 -27.08
C GLU A 12 -12.61 -10.19 -26.89
N HIS A 13 -13.60 -10.46 -27.74
CA HIS A 13 -14.40 -11.68 -27.79
C HIS A 13 -13.64 -12.93 -28.27
N MET A 14 -12.31 -13.03 -28.08
CA MET A 14 -11.43 -14.09 -28.63
C MET A 14 -11.90 -15.52 -28.30
N ASN A 15 -12.89 -16.02 -29.06
CA ASN A 15 -13.70 -17.22 -28.78
C ASN A 15 -14.46 -17.20 -27.44
N LEU A 16 -14.79 -16.02 -26.91
CA LEU A 16 -15.52 -15.86 -25.64
C LEU A 16 -16.97 -15.42 -25.88
N THR A 17 -17.90 -15.96 -25.08
CA THR A 17 -19.28 -15.47 -25.02
C THR A 17 -19.32 -14.07 -24.37
N CYS A 18 -20.45 -13.37 -24.51
CA CYS A 18 -20.65 -12.08 -23.83
C CYS A 18 -20.55 -12.21 -22.30
N GLU A 19 -21.04 -13.30 -21.73
CA GLU A 19 -20.96 -13.56 -20.29
C GLU A 19 -19.52 -13.78 -19.83
N GLN A 20 -18.75 -14.60 -20.57
CA GLN A 20 -17.34 -14.86 -20.25
C GLN A 20 -16.47 -13.60 -20.38
N LEU A 21 -16.77 -12.72 -21.34
CA LEU A 21 -16.07 -11.45 -21.49
C LEU A 21 -16.36 -10.53 -20.29
N ALA A 22 -17.63 -10.43 -19.87
CA ALA A 22 -18.01 -9.65 -18.69
C ALA A 22 -17.34 -10.18 -17.41
N GLU A 23 -17.31 -11.49 -17.21
CA GLU A 23 -16.62 -12.11 -16.07
C GLU A 23 -15.12 -11.81 -16.05
N LYS A 24 -14.48 -11.86 -17.24
CA LYS A 24 -13.06 -11.51 -17.38
C LYS A 24 -12.79 -10.04 -17.02
N ASP A 25 -13.66 -9.13 -17.43
CA ASP A 25 -13.53 -7.71 -17.10
C ASP A 25 -13.71 -7.46 -15.60
N ASP A 26 -14.66 -8.15 -14.95
CA ASP A 26 -14.85 -8.11 -13.50
C ASP A 26 -13.63 -8.62 -12.73
N ILE A 27 -13.06 -9.76 -13.15
CA ILE A 27 -11.83 -10.31 -12.57
C ILE A 27 -10.69 -9.30 -12.71
N LYS A 28 -10.49 -8.75 -13.91
CA LYS A 28 -9.44 -7.77 -14.19
C LYS A 28 -9.61 -6.51 -13.34
N TYR A 29 -10.84 -6.04 -13.17
CA TYR A 29 -11.15 -4.91 -12.31
C TYR A 29 -10.77 -5.21 -10.86
N ARG A 30 -11.23 -6.34 -10.30
CA ARG A 30 -10.90 -6.77 -8.93
C ARG A 30 -9.39 -6.89 -8.72
N THR A 31 -8.69 -7.59 -9.61
CA THR A 31 -7.22 -7.74 -9.53
C THR A 31 -6.52 -6.38 -9.55
N SER A 32 -6.97 -5.44 -10.39
CA SER A 32 -6.39 -4.10 -10.44
C SER A 32 -6.54 -3.32 -9.12
N ILE A 33 -7.63 -3.55 -8.39
CA ILE A 33 -7.84 -2.96 -7.06
C ILE A 33 -6.90 -3.62 -6.04
N GLU A 34 -6.84 -4.94 -6.01
CA GLU A 34 -5.98 -5.71 -5.09
C GLU A 34 -4.49 -5.36 -5.26
N GLU A 35 -4.03 -5.24 -6.51
CA GLU A 35 -2.67 -4.84 -6.85
C GLU A 35 -2.35 -3.42 -6.34
N LYS A 36 -3.27 -2.46 -6.55
CA LYS A 36 -3.12 -1.09 -6.05
C LYS A 36 -3.06 -1.04 -4.52
N MET A 37 -3.91 -1.80 -3.84
CA MET A 37 -3.92 -1.89 -2.38
C MET A 37 -2.61 -2.50 -1.85
N THR A 38 -2.11 -3.53 -2.52
CA THR A 38 -0.83 -4.17 -2.18
C THR A 38 0.34 -3.21 -2.40
N ALA A 39 0.38 -2.53 -3.54
CA ALA A 39 1.42 -1.55 -3.86
C ALA A 39 1.42 -0.36 -2.87
N ALA A 40 0.26 0.06 -2.37
CA ALA A 40 0.14 1.13 -1.38
C ALA A 40 0.80 0.80 -0.04
N ARG A 41 1.00 -0.49 0.30
CA ARG A 41 1.71 -0.95 1.50
C ARG A 41 3.23 -0.96 1.35
N ILE A 42 3.74 -0.93 0.12
CA ILE A 42 5.17 -0.93 -0.15
C ILE A 42 5.72 0.50 0.00
N ARG A 43 6.83 0.63 0.71
CA ARG A 43 7.62 1.87 0.79
C ARG A 43 8.95 1.67 0.09
N LYS A 44 9.50 2.71 -0.53
CA LYS A 44 10.84 2.67 -1.11
C LYS A 44 11.86 3.17 -0.08
N CYS A 45 12.95 2.44 0.09
CA CYS A 45 14.06 2.88 0.91
C CYS A 45 14.60 4.23 0.41
N HIS A 46 14.74 5.22 1.31
CA HIS A 46 15.27 6.54 0.95
C HIS A 46 16.72 6.52 0.43
N LYS A 47 17.50 5.50 0.80
CA LYS A 47 18.92 5.37 0.41
C LYS A 47 19.11 4.57 -0.88
N CYS A 48 18.53 3.38 -0.98
CA CYS A 48 18.79 2.44 -2.09
C CYS A 48 17.57 2.13 -2.97
N GLY A 49 16.40 2.72 -2.68
CA GLY A 49 15.18 2.55 -3.48
C GLY A 49 14.47 1.18 -3.37
N THR A 50 15.08 0.20 -2.70
CA THR A 50 14.49 -1.14 -2.51
C THR A 50 13.13 -1.06 -1.82
N GLY A 51 12.17 -1.87 -2.29
CA GLY A 51 10.86 -2.00 -1.66
C GLY A 51 10.96 -2.59 -0.25
N LEU A 52 10.24 -1.98 0.68
CA LEU A 52 10.16 -2.35 2.10
C LEU A 52 8.70 -2.49 2.49
N ILE A 53 8.41 -3.52 3.28
CA ILE A 53 7.11 -3.74 3.91
C ILE A 53 7.28 -3.51 5.41
N LYS A 54 6.30 -2.86 6.03
CA LYS A 54 6.29 -2.58 7.47
C LYS A 54 6.16 -3.89 8.24
N SER A 55 6.93 -4.09 9.30
CA SER A 55 6.63 -5.16 10.26
C SER A 55 5.34 -4.84 11.01
N GLU A 56 4.63 -5.87 11.47
CA GLU A 56 3.32 -5.70 12.11
C GLU A 56 3.38 -4.64 13.23
N GLY A 57 2.50 -3.63 13.12
CA GLY A 57 2.39 -2.53 14.09
C GLY A 57 3.54 -1.50 14.07
N CYS A 58 4.79 -1.87 13.76
CA CYS A 58 5.97 -1.02 13.97
C CYS A 58 6.29 -0.08 12.80
N ASN A 59 6.23 1.24 13.03
CA ASN A 59 6.53 2.25 12.01
C ASN A 59 8.03 2.49 11.79
N ARG A 60 8.91 1.86 12.57
CA ARG A 60 10.36 1.88 12.36
C ARG A 60 10.75 0.82 11.33
N MET A 61 11.11 1.24 10.13
CA MET A 61 11.55 0.36 9.06
C MET A 61 13.08 0.31 8.98
N SER A 62 13.62 -0.89 8.76
CA SER A 62 15.04 -1.12 8.49
C SER A 62 15.23 -1.73 7.11
N CYS A 63 16.17 -1.19 6.35
CA CYS A 63 16.56 -1.71 5.04
C CYS A 63 17.80 -2.61 5.16
N ARG A 64 17.93 -3.59 4.26
CA ARG A 64 19.13 -4.43 4.13
C ARG A 64 20.41 -3.65 3.81
N CYS A 65 20.30 -2.44 3.25
CA CYS A 65 21.44 -1.55 3.04
C CYS A 65 21.92 -0.80 4.31
N GLY A 66 21.29 -1.08 5.46
CA GLY A 66 21.59 -0.45 6.76
C GLY A 66 20.80 0.83 7.05
N ALA A 67 20.08 1.39 6.07
CA ALA A 67 19.29 2.59 6.28
C ALA A 67 18.03 2.32 7.13
N GLN A 68 17.68 3.27 8.00
CA GLN A 68 16.44 3.24 8.78
C GLN A 68 15.52 4.40 8.36
N MET A 69 14.21 4.17 8.39
CA MET A 69 13.21 5.19 8.05
C MET A 69 11.87 4.98 8.76
N CYS A 70 11.08 6.05 8.82
CA CYS A 70 9.71 6.00 9.33
C CYS A 70 8.73 5.60 8.22
N TYR A 71 7.84 4.65 8.49
CA TYR A 71 6.78 4.23 7.56
C TYR A 71 5.78 5.35 7.24
N LEU A 72 5.47 6.19 8.23
CA LEU A 72 4.44 7.24 8.14
C LEU A 72 4.91 8.43 7.30
N CYS A 73 6.00 9.07 7.72
CA CYS A 73 6.48 10.30 7.09
C CYS A 73 7.61 10.07 6.07
N ARG A 74 8.12 8.84 5.92
CA ARG A 74 9.22 8.46 5.01
C ARG A 74 10.58 9.08 5.34
N ALA A 75 10.69 9.84 6.44
CA ALA A 75 11.95 10.45 6.85
C ALA A 75 13.00 9.39 7.20
N ALA A 76 14.26 9.70 6.91
CA ALA A 76 15.41 8.99 7.47
C ALA A 76 15.42 9.19 8.99
N ILE A 77 15.70 8.12 9.74
CA ILE A 77 15.73 8.14 11.21
C ILE A 77 16.98 7.45 11.72
N ASN A 78 17.31 7.70 12.99
CA ASN A 78 18.31 6.95 13.72
C ASN A 78 17.64 6.35 14.96
N GLY A 79 17.51 5.02 15.01
CA GLY A 79 16.89 4.34 16.15
C GLY A 79 15.42 4.73 16.35
N TYR A 80 15.12 5.23 17.55
CA TYR A 80 13.74 5.49 18.01
C TYR A 80 13.44 6.97 18.31
N ASP A 81 14.41 7.87 18.13
CA ASP A 81 14.29 9.29 18.55
C ASP A 81 13.20 10.06 17.79
N HIS A 82 12.87 9.58 16.59
CA HIS A 82 11.81 10.11 15.74
C HIS A 82 10.40 9.88 16.30
N PHE A 83 10.22 8.90 17.19
CA PHE A 83 8.90 8.50 17.67
C PHE A 83 8.56 9.16 19.00
N CYS A 84 7.31 9.57 19.15
CA CYS A 84 6.79 10.15 20.38
C CYS A 84 6.58 9.05 21.43
N GLN A 85 7.03 9.34 22.65
CA GLN A 85 6.96 8.45 23.81
C GLN A 85 5.79 8.77 24.75
N HIS A 86 5.00 9.82 24.45
CA HIS A 86 3.85 10.16 25.28
C HIS A 86 2.76 9.08 25.19
N PRO A 87 2.13 8.72 26.31
CA PRO A 87 0.93 7.89 26.34
C PRO A 87 -0.17 8.52 25.48
N ARG A 88 -0.82 7.70 24.66
CA ARG A 88 -1.88 8.15 23.74
C ARG A 88 -2.96 7.12 23.64
N SER A 89 -4.18 7.58 23.42
CA SER A 89 -5.24 6.71 22.91
C SER A 89 -4.82 6.13 21.55
N PRO A 90 -5.06 4.83 21.29
CA PRO A 90 -4.78 4.23 19.99
C PRO A 90 -5.39 5.06 18.84
N GLY A 91 -4.60 5.31 17.80
CA GLY A 91 -5.04 6.08 16.63
C GLY A 91 -5.08 7.61 16.79
N ALA A 92 -4.95 8.17 18.00
CA ALA A 92 -4.96 9.61 18.20
C ALA A 92 -3.56 10.25 17.96
N PRO A 93 -3.50 11.45 17.33
CA PRO A 93 -2.26 12.22 17.26
C PRO A 93 -1.84 12.68 18.66
N CYS A 94 -0.52 12.88 18.84
CA CYS A 94 -0.01 13.51 20.06
C CYS A 94 -0.37 14.99 20.08
N GLN A 95 -0.84 15.47 21.23
CA GLN A 95 -1.11 16.89 21.44
C GLN A 95 0.11 17.64 21.97
N ASP A 96 1.10 16.93 22.50
CA ASP A 96 2.28 17.51 23.14
C ASP A 96 3.50 17.63 22.21
N CYS A 97 3.50 16.93 21.06
CA CYS A 97 4.58 17.04 20.07
C CYS A 97 4.20 16.55 18.67
N ALA A 98 5.04 16.88 17.68
CA ALA A 98 4.87 16.51 16.28
C ALA A 98 5.58 15.20 15.86
N LYS A 99 6.08 14.40 16.81
CA LYS A 99 6.80 13.14 16.52
C LYS A 99 5.83 12.02 16.12
N CYS A 100 6.27 11.14 15.23
CA CYS A 100 5.45 10.03 14.73
C CYS A 100 5.12 9.00 15.83
N SER A 101 4.06 8.22 15.63
CA SER A 101 3.77 7.07 16.50
C SER A 101 4.65 5.89 16.12
N LEU A 102 5.30 5.25 17.10
CA LEU A 102 6.07 4.02 16.86
C LEU A 102 5.15 2.86 16.48
N TRP A 103 4.02 2.75 17.20
CA TRP A 103 3.03 1.70 17.02
C TRP A 103 1.72 2.29 16.52
N THR A 104 1.06 1.58 15.62
CA THR A 104 -0.32 1.82 15.20
C THR A 104 -0.98 0.47 15.10
N ASP A 105 -2.20 0.32 15.62
CA ASP A 105 -2.95 -0.93 15.51
C ASP A 105 -3.09 -1.35 14.03
N PRO A 106 -3.02 -2.65 13.75
CA PRO A 106 -3.48 -3.16 12.46
C PRO A 106 -4.99 -2.95 12.40
N THR A 107 -5.42 -1.88 11.71
CA THR A 107 -6.78 -1.82 11.16
C THR A 107 -6.95 -2.91 10.11
#